data_AF-A0AA38UM66-F1
#
_entry.id   AF-A0AA38UM66-F1
#
_cell.length_a   1.000
_cell.length_b   1.000
_cell.length_c   1.000
_cell.angle_alpha   90.00
_cell.angle_beta   90.00
_cell.angle_gamma   90.00
#
_symmetry.space_group_name_H-M   'P 1'
#
loop_
_entity.id
_entity.type
_entity.pdbx_description
1 polymer ?
#
loop_
_entity_poly.entity_id
_entity_poly.type
_entity_poly.pdbx_seq_one_letter_code
_entity_poly.pdbx_strand_id
1 'polypeptide(L)'
;MSSESPRTCTTKKCHNRLLPITTYKWSTCEKCQNLDWERKQKKRARENIQKREREEDEHPPSRDSSHLSPQHLHRDGAEGDDDNGLYKRYPDAETLFMELRKHAKQIHVEFAAEYTMPLDLVVSDKAQVQMIQSEVWKITGYRFTVHEHRQMETGHKTLFWCSQDAEQKKNSRKREDEHVQNRDTVGMRRFPCQSKLTITSKNLNKYDESIKLVSIHIRHHHKHVPYYDVSMPEEAAEIIRDNIITST
;
A
#
# COMPACT_ATOMS: atom_id res chain seq x y z
N MET A 1 -46.51 -9.80 -18.91
CA MET A 1 -45.61 -9.10 -17.97
C MET A 1 -45.35 -10.03 -16.81
N SER A 2 -44.16 -10.61 -16.72
CA SER A 2 -43.81 -11.56 -15.66
C SER A 2 -43.53 -10.78 -14.37
N SER A 3 -44.43 -10.88 -13.38
CA SER A 3 -44.20 -10.33 -12.04
C SER A 3 -43.13 -11.17 -11.33
N GLU A 4 -41.90 -10.69 -11.27
CA GLU A 4 -40.84 -11.36 -10.51
C GLU A 4 -41.15 -11.28 -9.01
N SER A 5 -41.16 -12.44 -8.35
CA SER A 5 -41.41 -12.53 -6.92
C SER A 5 -40.31 -11.83 -6.12
N PRO A 6 -40.67 -11.03 -5.09
CA PRO A 6 -39.68 -10.36 -4.26
C PRO A 6 -38.80 -11.37 -3.53
N ARG A 7 -37.49 -11.13 -3.54
CA ARG A 7 -36.51 -11.97 -2.83
C ARG A 7 -36.44 -11.56 -1.36
N THR A 8 -35.98 -12.47 -0.51
CA THR A 8 -35.71 -12.19 0.91
C THR A 8 -34.20 -12.19 1.16
N CYS A 9 -33.77 -11.39 2.14
CA CYS A 9 -32.37 -11.36 2.57
C CYS A 9 -31.92 -12.77 3.03
N THR A 10 -30.74 -13.21 2.60
CA THR A 10 -30.21 -14.55 2.95
C THR A 10 -29.68 -14.68 4.38
N THR A 11 -29.66 -13.60 5.17
CA THR A 11 -29.20 -13.65 6.56
C THR A 11 -30.26 -14.33 7.42
N LYS A 12 -29.90 -15.40 8.15
CA LYS A 12 -30.81 -16.31 8.88
C LYS A 12 -31.88 -15.64 9.77
N LYS A 13 -31.66 -14.41 10.23
CA LYS A 13 -32.57 -13.64 11.09
C LYS A 13 -33.14 -12.37 10.44
N CYS A 14 -32.86 -12.14 9.16
CA CYS A 14 -33.30 -10.97 8.43
C CYS A 14 -34.38 -11.37 7.42
N HIS A 15 -35.59 -10.85 7.60
CA HIS A 15 -36.71 -11.09 6.69
C HIS A 15 -36.98 -9.89 5.77
N ASN A 16 -36.00 -9.00 5.60
CA ASN A 16 -36.14 -7.85 4.71
C ASN A 16 -36.32 -8.32 3.26
N ARG A 17 -37.27 -7.71 2.57
CA ARG A 17 -37.49 -7.91 1.14
C ARG A 17 -36.40 -7.17 0.36
N LEU A 18 -35.81 -7.87 -0.60
CA LEU A 18 -34.86 -7.32 -1.55
C LEU A 18 -35.60 -6.96 -2.84
N LEU A 19 -35.07 -5.95 -3.53
CA LEU A 19 -35.52 -5.64 -4.88
C LEU A 19 -35.18 -6.80 -5.84
N PRO A 20 -35.87 -6.90 -6.98
CA PRO A 20 -35.58 -7.91 -7.99
C PRO A 20 -34.11 -7.86 -8.45
N ILE A 21 -33.60 -9.01 -8.93
CA ILE A 21 -32.19 -9.19 -9.31
C ILE A 21 -31.74 -8.17 -10.37
N THR A 22 -32.67 -7.75 -11.23
CA THR A 22 -32.44 -6.76 -12.28
C THR A 22 -31.93 -5.42 -11.76
N THR A 23 -32.22 -5.08 -10.49
CA THR A 23 -31.85 -3.81 -9.86
C THR A 23 -30.92 -3.97 -8.66
N TYR A 24 -30.83 -5.17 -8.08
CA TYR A 24 -30.07 -5.38 -6.85
C TYR A 24 -29.27 -6.68 -6.90
N LYS A 25 -27.95 -6.51 -7.09
CA LYS A 25 -26.98 -7.61 -7.25
C LYS A 25 -26.77 -8.44 -5.98
N TRP A 26 -27.00 -7.85 -4.81
CA TRP A 26 -26.61 -8.48 -3.53
C TRP A 26 -27.68 -9.42 -2.98
N SER A 27 -27.23 -10.52 -2.38
CA SER A 27 -28.11 -11.50 -1.70
C SER A 27 -28.49 -11.08 -0.28
N THR A 28 -27.88 -10.02 0.25
CA THR A 28 -28.14 -9.48 1.58
C THR A 28 -28.63 -8.04 1.48
N CYS A 29 -29.54 -7.63 2.36
CA CYS A 29 -30.02 -6.26 2.39
C CYS A 29 -28.93 -5.31 2.91
N GLU A 30 -29.04 -4.04 2.55
CA GLU A 30 -28.12 -2.97 2.96
C GLU A 30 -27.87 -2.94 4.47
N LYS A 31 -28.92 -3.13 5.28
CA LYS A 31 -28.79 -3.22 6.75
C LYS A 31 -27.87 -4.37 7.20
N CYS A 32 -27.96 -5.54 6.56
CA CYS A 32 -27.09 -6.66 6.88
C CYS A 32 -25.66 -6.46 6.36
N GLN A 33 -25.50 -5.78 5.22
CA GLN A 33 -24.18 -5.42 4.69
C GLN A 33 -23.45 -4.45 5.63
N ASN A 34 -24.14 -3.41 6.12
CA ASN A 34 -23.58 -2.44 7.07
C ASN A 34 -23.17 -3.12 8.39
N LEU A 35 -24.02 -4.01 8.93
CA LEU A 35 -23.70 -4.78 10.13
C LEU A 35 -22.49 -5.72 9.92
N ASP A 36 -22.35 -6.36 8.76
CA ASP A 36 -21.19 -7.18 8.43
C ASP A 36 -19.91 -6.33 8.32
N TRP A 37 -20.01 -5.17 7.68
CA TRP A 37 -18.91 -4.22 7.58
C TRP A 37 -18.45 -3.72 8.96
N GLU A 38 -19.36 -3.32 9.84
CA GLU A 38 -19.05 -2.91 11.22
C GLU A 38 -18.39 -4.04 12.02
N ARG A 39 -18.86 -5.28 11.88
CA ARG A 39 -18.23 -6.45 12.53
C ARG A 39 -16.81 -6.67 12.02
N LYS A 40 -16.58 -6.55 10.72
CA LYS A 40 -15.24 -6.65 10.12
C LYS A 40 -14.31 -5.54 10.63
N GLN A 41 -14.79 -4.30 10.74
CA GLN A 41 -14.03 -3.19 11.30
C GLN A 41 -13.65 -3.43 12.77
N LYS A 42 -14.62 -3.82 13.61
CA LYS A 42 -14.37 -4.17 15.02
C LYS A 42 -13.38 -5.33 15.17
N LYS A 43 -13.48 -6.34 14.30
CA LYS A 43 -12.53 -7.47 14.30
C LYS A 43 -11.10 -7.00 13.99
N ARG A 44 -10.91 -6.21 12.92
CA ARG A 44 -9.60 -5.65 12.56
C ARG A 44 -9.02 -4.76 13.66
N ALA A 45 -9.84 -3.95 14.33
CA ALA A 45 -9.41 -3.12 15.44
C ALA A 45 -8.88 -3.97 16.62
N ARG A 46 -9.58 -5.06 16.98
CA ARG A 46 -9.14 -6.00 18.03
C ARG A 46 -7.84 -6.71 17.65
N GLU A 47 -7.72 -7.17 16.41
CA GLU A 47 -6.51 -7.81 15.90
C GLU A 47 -5.30 -6.86 15.94
N ASN A 48 -5.50 -5.57 15.63
CA ASN A 48 -4.45 -4.56 15.73
C ASN A 48 -4.03 -4.27 17.18
N ILE A 49 -4.98 -4.19 18.11
CA ILE A 49 -4.67 -4.01 19.55
C ILE A 49 -3.88 -5.21 20.06
N GLN A 50 -4.35 -6.42 19.77
CA GLN A 50 -3.66 -7.65 20.19
C GLN A 50 -2.26 -7.78 19.57
N LYS A 51 -2.06 -7.29 18.34
CA LYS A 51 -0.73 -7.24 17.71
C LYS A 51 0.21 -6.28 18.44
N ARG A 52 -0.29 -5.11 18.88
CA ARG A 52 0.49 -4.14 19.67
C ARG A 52 0.88 -4.69 21.03
N GLU A 53 -0.05 -5.32 21.74
CA GLU A 53 0.22 -5.95 23.05
C GLU A 53 1.34 -7.01 22.95
N ARG A 54 1.33 -7.84 21.89
CA ARG A 54 2.42 -8.82 21.66
C ARG A 54 3.77 -8.17 21.34
N GLU A 55 3.77 -7.06 20.62
CA GLU A 55 5.00 -6.33 20.29
C GLU A 55 5.61 -5.66 21.54
N GLU A 56 4.79 -5.21 22.49
CA GLU A 56 5.24 -4.66 23.77
C GLU A 56 5.83 -5.73 24.71
N ASP A 57 5.24 -6.93 24.76
CA ASP A 57 5.75 -8.03 25.60
C ASP A 57 7.10 -8.60 25.08
N GLU A 58 7.34 -8.56 23.77
CA GLU A 58 8.60 -9.06 23.18
C GLU A 58 9.79 -8.11 23.39
N HIS A 59 9.57 -6.84 23.73
CA HIS A 59 10.63 -5.84 23.96
C HIS A 59 10.39 -5.11 25.30
N PRO A 60 10.62 -5.76 26.44
CA PRO A 60 10.49 -5.08 27.72
C PRO A 60 11.42 -3.85 27.75
N PRO A 61 10.96 -2.70 28.24
CA PRO A 61 11.79 -1.51 28.34
C PRO A 61 13.01 -1.85 29.18
N SER A 62 14.21 -1.73 28.59
CA SER A 62 15.47 -2.03 29.27
C SER A 62 15.58 -1.09 30.48
N ARG A 63 15.40 -1.65 31.68
CA ARG A 63 15.71 -0.95 32.92
C ARG A 63 17.22 -0.77 33.02
N ASP A 64 17.62 0.49 33.14
CA ASP A 64 18.91 1.04 33.57
C ASP A 64 20.07 0.05 33.77
N SER A 65 21.10 0.21 32.94
CA SER A 65 22.46 -0.11 33.34
C SER A 65 23.37 1.05 32.96
N SER A 66 23.65 1.87 33.97
CA SER A 66 24.67 2.90 33.96
C SER A 66 26.06 2.26 33.81
N HIS A 67 26.59 2.21 32.59
CA HIS A 67 28.02 2.01 32.38
C HIS A 67 28.51 2.84 31.19
N LEU A 68 29.49 3.70 31.48
CA LEU A 68 30.12 4.63 30.55
C LEU A 68 31.02 3.91 29.55
N SER A 69 31.01 4.43 28.31
CA SER A 69 31.98 4.29 27.18
C SER A 69 31.64 3.25 26.09
N PRO A 70 32.14 3.41 24.84
CA PRO A 70 32.36 4.62 24.05
C PRO A 70 31.73 4.53 22.63
N GLN A 71 31.25 5.68 22.14
CA GLN A 71 31.11 6.05 20.72
C GLN A 71 30.55 4.99 19.75
N HIS A 72 29.25 4.74 19.79
CA HIS A 72 28.51 4.32 18.60
C HIS A 72 27.61 5.48 18.19
N LEU A 73 27.96 6.13 17.07
CA LEU A 73 27.22 7.22 16.46
C LEU A 73 25.85 6.70 16.02
N HIS A 74 24.89 6.67 16.95
CA HIS A 74 23.47 6.64 16.63
C HIS A 74 23.13 7.96 15.96
N ARG A 75 23.09 7.91 14.63
CA ARG A 75 22.54 8.95 13.79
C ARG A 75 21.02 8.90 13.91
N ASP A 76 20.52 9.32 15.07
CA ASP A 76 19.12 9.70 15.26
C ASP A 76 18.92 11.02 14.53
N GLY A 77 18.78 10.91 13.21
CA GLY A 77 18.25 11.99 12.39
C GLY A 77 16.77 12.10 12.71
N ALA A 78 16.44 12.98 13.66
CA ALA A 78 15.15 13.63 13.68
C ALA A 78 14.94 14.27 12.29
N GLU A 79 14.28 13.55 11.38
CA GLU A 79 13.81 14.08 10.10
C GLU A 79 12.76 15.12 10.44
N GLY A 80 13.21 16.36 10.66
CA GLY A 80 12.38 17.54 10.76
C GLY A 80 11.38 17.52 9.62
N ASP A 81 10.10 17.58 9.99
CA ASP A 81 8.92 17.49 9.13
C ASP A 81 8.71 18.76 8.28
N ASP A 82 9.80 19.38 7.85
CA ASP A 82 9.87 20.57 7.00
C ASP A 82 10.77 20.26 5.80
N ASP A 83 10.54 19.13 5.13
CA ASP A 83 10.96 18.94 3.73
C ASP A 83 10.08 19.85 2.85
N ASN A 84 10.29 21.16 2.99
CA ASN A 84 9.91 22.18 2.03
C ASN A 84 10.87 22.13 0.83
N GLY A 85 11.30 20.92 0.45
CA GLY A 85 12.00 20.66 -0.79
C GLY A 85 11.18 21.24 -1.93
N LEU A 86 11.85 21.88 -2.87
CA LEU A 86 11.23 22.56 -4.00
C LEU A 86 10.53 21.53 -4.90
N TYR A 87 9.32 21.13 -4.53
CA TYR A 87 8.48 20.27 -5.35
C TYR A 87 8.18 21.03 -6.64
N LYS A 88 8.54 20.44 -7.77
CA LYS A 88 8.11 20.98 -9.06
C LYS A 88 6.62 20.73 -9.24
N ARG A 89 5.84 21.79 -9.35
CA ARG A 89 4.39 21.70 -9.54
C ARG A 89 4.05 21.40 -11.00
N TYR A 90 3.14 20.45 -11.20
CA TYR A 90 2.59 20.04 -12.48
C TYR A 90 1.08 20.25 -12.50
N PRO A 91 0.48 20.49 -13.69
CA PRO A 91 -0.95 20.77 -13.81
C PRO A 91 -1.82 19.57 -13.43
N ASP A 92 -1.37 18.35 -13.75
CA ASP A 92 -2.11 17.12 -13.54
C ASP A 92 -1.18 15.91 -13.34
N ALA A 93 -1.79 14.77 -13.01
CA ALA A 93 -1.09 13.50 -12.81
C ALA A 93 -0.35 13.04 -14.07
N GLU A 94 -0.98 13.18 -15.24
CA GLU A 94 -0.45 12.67 -16.51
C GLU A 94 0.88 13.34 -16.87
N THR A 95 0.93 14.68 -16.78
CA THR A 95 2.12 15.47 -17.06
C THR A 95 3.25 15.14 -16.09
N LEU A 96 2.93 14.99 -14.80
CA LEU A 96 3.90 14.61 -13.78
C LEU A 96 4.48 13.23 -14.04
N PHE A 97 3.64 12.24 -14.33
CA PHE A 97 4.06 10.87 -14.60
C PHE A 97 4.84 10.73 -15.91
N MET A 98 4.51 11.53 -16.92
CA MET A 98 5.31 11.64 -18.14
C MET A 98 6.72 12.17 -17.85
N GLU A 99 6.85 13.20 -17.00
CA GLU A 99 8.16 13.72 -16.60
C GLU A 99 8.94 12.74 -15.72
N LEU A 100 8.26 12.04 -14.80
CA LEU A 100 8.88 10.96 -14.02
C LEU A 100 9.43 9.87 -14.94
N ARG A 101 8.71 9.49 -16.00
CA ARG A 101 9.17 8.51 -17.00
C ARG A 101 10.47 8.95 -17.68
N LYS A 102 10.65 10.25 -17.95
CA LYS A 102 11.89 10.80 -18.51
C LYS A 102 13.03 10.70 -17.50
N HIS A 103 12.79 11.10 -16.24
CA HIS A 103 13.80 11.05 -15.17
C HIS A 103 14.22 9.62 -14.82
N ALA A 104 13.29 8.66 -14.86
CA ALA A 104 13.55 7.25 -14.56
C ALA A 104 14.60 6.59 -15.47
N LYS A 105 14.91 7.21 -16.63
CA LYS A 105 15.98 6.73 -17.54
C LYS A 105 17.38 7.08 -17.05
N GLN A 106 17.52 8.02 -16.11
CA GLN A 106 18.79 8.44 -15.55
C GLN A 106 19.38 7.35 -14.63
N ILE A 107 20.69 7.39 -14.41
CA ILE A 107 21.39 6.45 -13.52
C ILE A 107 21.02 6.71 -12.06
N HIS A 108 20.94 7.99 -11.71
CA HIS A 108 20.47 8.48 -10.42
C HIS A 108 19.14 9.17 -10.65
N VAL A 109 18.08 8.66 -10.03
CA VAL A 109 16.74 9.24 -10.13
C VAL A 109 16.50 10.04 -8.86
N GLU A 110 16.58 11.36 -8.97
CA GLU A 110 16.10 12.28 -7.94
C GLU A 110 15.00 13.14 -8.56
N PHE A 111 13.77 12.98 -8.04
CA PHE A 111 12.61 13.65 -8.57
C PHE A 111 11.65 13.97 -7.44
N ALA A 112 11.35 15.25 -7.27
CA ALA A 112 10.38 15.78 -6.31
C ALA A 112 9.36 16.63 -7.06
N ALA A 113 8.12 16.17 -7.09
CA ALA A 113 7.06 16.82 -7.85
C ALA A 113 5.71 16.73 -7.14
N GLU A 114 4.82 17.67 -7.47
CA GLU A 114 3.46 17.69 -6.95
C GLU A 114 2.44 18.07 -8.02
N TYR A 115 1.20 17.65 -7.81
CA TYR A 115 0.05 18.04 -8.63
C TYR A 115 -1.21 18.08 -7.77
N THR A 116 -2.23 18.79 -8.24
CA THR A 116 -3.54 18.85 -7.58
C THR A 116 -4.56 18.03 -8.34
N MET A 117 -5.53 17.45 -7.63
CA MET A 117 -6.66 16.76 -8.23
C MET A 117 -7.94 16.98 -7.41
N PRO A 118 -9.13 16.86 -8.03
CA PRO A 118 -10.39 16.88 -7.30
C PRO A 118 -10.45 15.76 -6.26
N LEU A 119 -11.13 16.00 -5.14
CA LEU A 119 -11.38 14.99 -4.12
C LEU A 119 -12.28 13.88 -4.68
N ASP A 120 -11.80 12.65 -4.58
CA ASP A 120 -12.60 11.45 -4.80
C ASP A 120 -13.06 10.88 -3.45
N LEU A 121 -14.36 11.02 -3.15
CA LEU A 121 -14.97 10.55 -1.91
C LEU A 121 -15.02 9.02 -1.80
N VAL A 122 -14.85 8.30 -2.92
CA VAL A 122 -14.87 6.83 -2.95
C VAL A 122 -13.49 6.28 -2.57
N VAL A 123 -12.42 7.05 -2.79
CA VAL A 123 -11.04 6.62 -2.62
C VAL A 123 -10.44 7.23 -1.35
N SER A 124 -10.17 6.38 -0.36
CA SER A 124 -9.42 6.81 0.83
C SER A 124 -8.00 7.27 0.48
N ASP A 125 -7.41 8.19 1.26
CA ASP A 125 -6.02 8.65 1.05
C ASP A 125 -5.00 7.51 0.98
N LYS A 126 -5.20 6.46 1.80
CA LYS A 126 -4.35 5.28 1.77
C LYS A 126 -4.45 4.54 0.43
N ALA A 127 -5.67 4.38 -0.09
CA ALA A 127 -5.89 3.76 -1.40
C ALA A 127 -5.29 4.62 -2.52
N GLN A 128 -5.45 5.95 -2.44
CA GLN A 128 -4.83 6.89 -3.37
C GLN A 128 -3.31 6.72 -3.42
N VAL A 129 -2.66 6.70 -2.26
CA VAL A 129 -1.21 6.46 -2.15
C VAL A 129 -0.80 5.12 -2.77
N GLN A 130 -1.57 4.05 -2.57
CA GLN A 130 -1.30 2.73 -3.17
C GLN A 130 -1.46 2.72 -4.70
N MET A 131 -2.45 3.45 -5.23
CA MET A 131 -2.62 3.62 -6.67
C MET A 131 -1.42 4.36 -7.27
N ILE A 132 -1.01 5.46 -6.65
CA ILE A 132 0.17 6.23 -7.07
C ILE A 132 1.43 5.37 -7.02
N GLN A 133 1.65 4.62 -5.93
CA GLN A 133 2.77 3.69 -5.81
C GLN A 133 2.79 2.67 -6.96
N SER A 134 1.63 2.13 -7.33
CA SER A 134 1.50 1.17 -8.43
C SER A 134 1.85 1.82 -9.78
N GLU A 135 1.45 3.07 -9.99
CA GLU A 135 1.75 3.81 -11.21
C GLU A 135 3.23 4.18 -11.31
N VAL A 136 3.85 4.61 -10.20
CA VAL A 136 5.31 4.78 -10.11
C VAL A 136 6.03 3.49 -10.47
N TRP A 137 5.57 2.33 -10.01
CA TRP A 137 6.17 1.05 -10.37
C TRP A 137 6.04 0.76 -11.87
N LYS A 138 4.86 0.91 -12.48
CA LYS A 138 4.68 0.67 -13.92
C LYS A 138 5.60 1.56 -14.77
N ILE A 139 5.77 2.83 -14.38
CA ILE A 139 6.54 3.80 -15.15
C ILE A 139 8.04 3.62 -14.98
N THR A 140 8.49 3.36 -13.75
CA THR A 140 9.92 3.32 -13.42
C THR A 140 10.50 1.91 -13.47
N GLY A 141 9.67 0.87 -13.38
CA GLY A 141 10.07 -0.52 -13.18
C GLY A 141 10.60 -0.81 -11.76
N TYR A 142 10.73 0.20 -10.91
CA TYR A 142 11.19 0.05 -9.54
C TYR A 142 10.03 -0.27 -8.62
N ARG A 143 10.11 -1.42 -7.95
CA ARG A 143 9.12 -1.84 -6.97
C ARG A 143 9.52 -1.36 -5.60
N PHE A 144 8.59 -0.69 -4.91
CA PHE A 144 8.80 -0.22 -3.55
C PHE A 144 7.90 -0.99 -2.56
N THR A 145 8.41 -1.23 -1.35
CA THR A 145 7.66 -1.79 -0.22
C THR A 145 7.43 -0.71 0.83
N VAL A 146 6.24 -0.72 1.42
CA VAL A 146 5.90 0.18 2.53
C VAL A 146 6.90 0.00 3.66
N HIS A 147 7.48 1.10 4.11
CA HIS A 147 8.25 1.17 5.33
C HIS A 147 7.40 1.75 6.47
N GLU A 148 6.84 2.94 6.25
CA GLU A 148 6.11 3.69 7.27
C GLU A 148 4.86 4.33 6.67
N HIS A 149 3.75 4.28 7.40
CA HIS A 149 2.51 4.98 7.10
C HIS A 149 2.24 6.00 8.20
N ARG A 150 2.32 7.28 7.88
CA ARG A 150 2.03 8.37 8.81
C ARG A 150 0.70 9.01 8.44
N GLN A 151 -0.26 8.93 9.37
CA GLN A 151 -1.50 9.69 9.27
C GLN A 151 -1.22 11.14 9.66
N MET A 152 -1.66 12.08 8.83
CA MET A 152 -1.53 13.52 9.05
C MET A 152 -2.92 14.09 9.35
N GLU A 153 -2.97 15.31 9.91
CA GLU A 153 -4.24 16.00 10.16
C GLU A 153 -5.07 16.17 8.88
N THR A 154 -4.40 16.49 7.76
CA THR A 154 -5.04 16.78 6.47
C THR A 154 -4.92 15.66 5.45
N GLY A 155 -4.40 14.48 5.81
CA GLY A 155 -4.24 13.37 4.87
C GLY A 155 -3.29 12.26 5.31
N HIS A 156 -2.51 11.76 4.37
CA HIS A 156 -1.65 10.59 4.56
C HIS A 156 -0.29 10.76 3.88
N LYS A 157 0.79 10.38 4.58
CA LYS A 157 2.15 10.32 4.06
C LYS A 157 2.65 8.89 4.20
N THR A 158 3.17 8.31 3.14
CA THR A 158 3.76 6.98 3.17
C THR A 158 5.17 7.02 2.65
N LEU A 159 6.05 6.43 3.44
CA LEU A 159 7.44 6.20 3.11
C LEU A 159 7.60 4.75 2.65
N PHE A 160 8.27 4.59 1.52
CA PHE A 160 8.60 3.32 0.92
C PHE A 160 10.09 3.18 0.68
N TRP A 161 10.55 1.93 0.71
CA TRP A 161 11.91 1.53 0.34
C TRP A 161 11.90 0.67 -0.90
N CYS A 162 12.97 0.71 -1.69
CA CYS A 162 13.09 -0.20 -2.82
C CYS A 162 13.09 -1.65 -2.34
N SER A 163 12.26 -2.47 -2.97
CA SER A 163 12.14 -3.89 -2.63
C SER A 163 13.43 -4.66 -2.87
N GLN A 164 14.33 -4.13 -3.72
CA GLN A 164 15.63 -4.70 -4.07
C GLN A 164 16.79 -4.14 -3.24
N ASP A 165 16.51 -3.24 -2.30
CA ASP A 165 17.54 -2.67 -1.45
C ASP A 165 18.18 -3.75 -0.56
N ALA A 166 19.52 -3.81 -0.56
CA ALA A 166 20.29 -4.75 0.23
C ALA A 166 20.24 -4.43 1.73
N GLU A 167 20.18 -3.15 2.09
CA GLU A 167 20.15 -2.70 3.48
C GLU A 167 18.79 -2.99 4.14
N GLN A 168 17.73 -3.04 3.32
CA GLN A 168 16.35 -3.27 3.78
C GLN A 168 15.93 -4.74 3.72
N LYS A 169 16.90 -5.64 3.64
CA LYS A 169 16.67 -7.08 3.64
C LYS A 169 16.10 -7.52 4.99
N LYS A 170 14.84 -7.96 5.00
CA LYS A 170 14.27 -8.66 6.15
C LYS A 170 15.01 -9.98 6.37
N ASN A 171 15.38 -10.25 7.62
CA ASN A 171 15.95 -11.54 8.01
C ASN A 171 14.94 -12.65 7.70
N SER A 172 15.42 -13.75 7.12
CA SER A 172 14.56 -14.92 6.89
C SER A 172 14.15 -15.48 8.25
N ARG A 173 12.84 -15.56 8.49
CA ARG A 173 12.30 -16.29 9.63
C ARG A 173 12.38 -17.77 9.29
N LYS A 174 13.43 -18.45 9.75
CA LYS A 174 13.49 -19.91 9.73
C LYS A 174 12.41 -20.42 10.67
N ARG A 175 11.56 -21.33 10.19
CA ARG A 175 10.69 -22.09 11.11
C ARG A 175 11.54 -23.19 11.73
N GLU A 176 11.46 -23.33 13.05
CA GLU A 176 12.21 -24.33 13.84
C GLU A 176 11.46 -25.67 13.96
N ASP A 177 10.22 -25.76 13.46
CA ASP A 177 9.47 -27.02 13.45
C ASP A 177 10.19 -28.08 12.60
N GLU A 178 10.53 -29.22 13.21
CA GLU A 178 11.23 -30.36 12.57
C GLU A 178 10.54 -30.88 11.30
N HIS A 179 9.24 -30.62 11.14
CA HIS A 179 8.44 -31.09 10.01
C HIS A 179 8.27 -30.05 8.89
N VAL A 180 8.85 -28.84 9.03
CA VAL A 180 8.73 -27.79 8.03
C VAL A 180 10.02 -27.66 7.24
N GLN A 181 10.03 -28.23 6.03
CA GLN A 181 11.08 -27.95 5.06
C GLN A 181 11.05 -26.46 4.68
N ASN A 182 12.01 -25.70 5.19
CA ASN A 182 12.23 -24.33 4.76
C ASN A 182 12.56 -24.35 3.27
N ARG A 183 11.70 -23.75 2.44
CA ARG A 183 11.95 -23.67 0.99
C ARG A 183 13.23 -22.89 0.77
N ASP A 184 14.19 -23.54 0.11
CA ASP A 184 15.43 -22.90 -0.32
C ASP A 184 15.15 -22.12 -1.61
N THR A 185 14.40 -21.03 -1.48
CA THR A 185 14.18 -20.11 -2.60
C THR A 185 15.41 -19.23 -2.71
N VAL A 186 16.13 -19.37 -3.83
CA VAL A 186 17.22 -18.46 -4.20
C VAL A 186 16.65 -17.03 -4.15
N GLY A 187 17.11 -16.27 -3.15
CA GLY A 187 16.66 -14.91 -2.94
C GLY A 187 16.99 -14.06 -4.16
N MET A 188 16.08 -13.17 -4.54
CA MET A 188 16.34 -12.25 -5.64
C MET A 188 17.56 -11.37 -5.33
N ARG A 189 18.40 -11.11 -6.35
CA ARG A 189 19.57 -10.24 -6.22
C ARG A 189 19.17 -8.87 -5.65
N ARG A 190 19.93 -8.42 -4.65
CA ARG A 190 19.77 -7.12 -3.99
C ARG A 190 20.88 -6.17 -4.42
N PHE A 191 20.62 -4.87 -4.29
CA PHE A 191 21.52 -3.80 -4.71
C PHE A 191 21.60 -2.74 -3.60
N PRO A 192 22.77 -2.10 -3.39
CA PRO A 192 22.93 -1.05 -2.38
C PRO A 192 22.35 0.28 -2.89
N CYS A 193 21.05 0.31 -3.27
CA CYS A 193 20.46 1.46 -3.96
C CYS A 193 19.95 2.57 -3.05
N GLN A 194 19.86 2.34 -1.74
CA GLN A 194 19.48 3.32 -0.71
C GLN A 194 18.24 4.14 -1.10
N SER A 195 17.27 3.44 -1.67
CA SER A 195 16.23 4.08 -2.46
C SER A 195 15.00 4.38 -1.62
N LYS A 196 14.58 5.64 -1.65
CA LYS A 196 13.49 6.20 -0.85
C LYS A 196 12.41 6.73 -1.79
N LEU A 197 11.16 6.31 -1.58
CA LEU A 197 9.99 6.90 -2.23
C LEU A 197 9.08 7.42 -1.13
N THR A 198 8.71 8.69 -1.20
CA THR A 198 7.73 9.31 -0.32
C THR A 198 6.55 9.75 -1.16
N ILE A 199 5.36 9.29 -0.80
CA ILE A 199 4.11 9.74 -1.42
C ILE A 199 3.26 10.38 -0.34
N THR A 200 2.80 11.59 -0.61
CA THR A 200 1.88 12.32 0.26
C THR A 200 0.60 12.60 -0.50
N SER A 201 -0.54 12.32 0.13
CA SER A 201 -1.88 12.71 -0.33
C SER A 201 -2.52 13.50 0.80
N LYS A 202 -2.78 14.79 0.59
CA LYS A 202 -3.41 15.64 1.61
C LYS A 202 -4.36 16.64 1.00
N ASN A 203 -5.31 17.14 1.77
CA ASN A 203 -6.16 18.25 1.35
C ASN A 203 -5.26 19.49 1.19
N LEU A 204 -5.44 20.22 0.08
CA LEU A 204 -4.63 21.39 -0.23
C LEU A 204 -4.83 22.50 0.83
N ASN A 205 -6.07 22.64 1.30
CA ASN A 205 -6.44 23.54 2.37
C ASN A 205 -7.19 22.75 3.45
N LYS A 206 -6.95 23.08 4.72
CA LYS A 206 -7.65 22.48 5.86
C LYS A 206 -9.16 22.71 5.83
N TYR A 207 -9.59 23.82 5.22
CA TYR A 207 -11.00 24.22 5.15
C TYR A 207 -11.68 23.91 3.81
N ASP A 208 -10.89 23.59 2.77
CA ASP A 208 -11.41 23.25 1.46
C ASP A 208 -10.96 21.84 1.09
N GLU A 209 -11.86 20.91 1.35
CA GLU A 209 -11.66 19.50 1.08
C GLU A 209 -11.88 19.15 -0.40
N SER A 210 -12.25 20.10 -1.27
CA SER A 210 -12.55 19.79 -2.67
C SER A 210 -11.32 19.43 -3.50
N ILE A 211 -10.12 19.82 -3.06
CA ILE A 211 -8.86 19.62 -3.78
C ILE A 211 -7.85 18.88 -2.93
N LYS A 212 -7.30 17.80 -3.49
CA LYS A 212 -6.15 17.06 -2.96
C LYS A 212 -4.87 17.58 -3.60
N LEU A 213 -3.84 17.78 -2.77
CA LEU A 213 -2.45 17.89 -3.19
C LEU A 213 -1.79 16.53 -3.06
N VAL A 214 -1.23 16.06 -4.17
CA VAL A 214 -0.43 14.84 -4.23
C VAL A 214 1.02 15.22 -4.48
N SER A 215 1.92 14.74 -3.62
CA SER A 215 3.36 14.98 -3.74
C SER A 215 4.11 13.65 -3.83
N ILE A 216 5.03 13.54 -4.78
CA ILE A 216 5.88 12.36 -5.01
C ILE A 216 7.33 12.80 -4.91
N HIS A 217 8.09 12.17 -4.03
CA HIS A 217 9.54 12.37 -3.91
C HIS A 217 10.23 11.01 -4.00
N ILE A 218 10.99 10.79 -5.08
CA ILE A 218 11.79 9.59 -5.32
C ILE A 218 13.27 9.96 -5.32
N ARG A 219 14.05 9.19 -4.56
CA ARG A 219 15.51 9.17 -4.58
C ARG A 219 15.96 7.74 -4.80
N HIS A 220 16.72 7.49 -5.87
CA HIS A 220 17.20 6.17 -6.24
C HIS A 220 18.59 6.30 -6.86
N HIS A 221 19.63 5.82 -6.15
CA HIS A 221 21.02 6.12 -6.51
C HIS A 221 21.69 5.06 -7.38
N HIS A 222 21.16 3.84 -7.47
CA HIS A 222 21.80 2.78 -8.24
C HIS A 222 20.82 2.08 -9.15
N LYS A 223 20.92 2.35 -10.46
CA LYS A 223 20.22 1.59 -11.48
C LYS A 223 20.48 0.09 -11.31
N HIS A 224 19.40 -0.66 -11.14
CA HIS A 224 19.42 -2.10 -11.07
C HIS A 224 18.34 -2.70 -11.98
N VAL A 225 18.45 -3.99 -12.24
CA VAL A 225 17.50 -4.71 -13.09
C VAL A 225 16.09 -4.55 -12.51
N PRO A 226 15.15 -3.96 -13.27
CA PRO A 226 13.77 -3.77 -12.82
C PRO A 226 13.08 -5.10 -12.50
N TYR A 227 11.99 -5.03 -11.74
CA TYR A 227 11.08 -6.17 -11.67
C TYR A 227 10.42 -6.34 -13.04
N TYR A 228 10.56 -7.52 -13.63
CA TYR A 228 9.70 -7.91 -14.74
C TYR A 228 8.31 -8.18 -14.19
N ASP A 229 7.28 -7.70 -14.88
CA ASP A 229 5.92 -8.10 -14.58
C ASP A 229 5.79 -9.58 -14.93
N VAL A 230 5.53 -10.40 -13.91
CA VAL A 230 5.28 -11.83 -14.05
C VAL A 230 3.78 -12.12 -14.10
N SER A 231 2.96 -11.11 -14.38
CA SER A 231 1.55 -11.29 -14.67
C SER A 231 1.38 -12.39 -15.72
N MET A 232 0.47 -13.32 -15.44
CA MET A 232 0.12 -14.37 -16.39
C MET A 232 -0.39 -13.72 -17.69
N PRO A 233 0.21 -14.03 -18.85
CA PRO A 233 -0.31 -13.57 -20.13
C PRO A 233 -1.79 -13.95 -20.25
N GLU A 234 -2.59 -13.10 -20.90
CA GLU A 234 -4.03 -13.33 -21.02
C GLU A 234 -4.33 -14.68 -21.70
N GLU A 235 -3.51 -15.06 -22.68
CA GLU A 235 -3.51 -16.37 -23.34
C GLU A 235 -3.38 -17.53 -22.34
N ALA A 236 -2.46 -17.43 -21.37
CA ALA A 236 -2.28 -18.46 -20.35
C ALA A 236 -3.45 -18.45 -19.34
N ALA A 237 -4.01 -17.28 -19.03
CA ALA A 237 -5.20 -17.18 -18.19
C ALA A 237 -6.46 -17.74 -18.89
N GLU A 238 -6.57 -17.62 -20.20
CA GLU A 238 -7.62 -18.23 -21.03
C GLU A 238 -7.52 -19.75 -21.04
N ILE A 239 -6.32 -20.30 -21.29
CA ILE A 239 -6.10 -21.76 -21.25
C ILE A 239 -6.51 -22.35 -19.89
N ILE A 240 -6.21 -21.66 -18.79
CA ILE A 240 -6.63 -22.11 -17.44
C ILE A 240 -8.15 -22.06 -17.29
N ARG A 241 -8.81 -21.00 -17.78
CA ARG A 241 -10.27 -20.88 -17.75
C ARG A 241 -10.94 -22.01 -18.55
N ASP A 242 -10.45 -22.29 -19.74
CA ASP A 242 -11.01 -23.31 -20.64
C ASP A 242 -10.86 -24.73 -20.08
N ASN A 243 -9.73 -25.03 -19.44
CA ASN A 243 -9.52 -26.32 -18.76
C ASN A 243 -10.42 -26.49 -17.53
N ILE A 244 -10.76 -25.42 -16.82
CA ILE A 244 -11.70 -25.47 -15.68
C ILE A 244 -13.13 -25.76 -16.17
N ILE A 245 -13.55 -25.18 -17.30
CA ILE A 245 -14.90 -25.35 -17.85
C ILE A 245 -15.10 -26.75 -18.46
N THR A 246 -14.09 -27.27 -19.15
CA THR A 246 -14.14 -28.60 -19.81
C THR A 246 -14.02 -29.77 -18.84
N SER A 247 -13.64 -29.52 -17.58
CA SER A 247 -13.51 -30.55 -16.53
C SER A 247 -14.76 -30.68 -15.64
N THR A 248 -15.87 -30.03 -16.01
CA THR A 248 -17.19 -30.10 -15.35
C THR A 248 -18.25 -30.63 -16.30
#